data_AF-U9TGH6-F1
#
_entry.id   AF-U9TGH6-F1
#
_cell.length_a   1.000
_cell.length_b   1.000
_cell.length_c   1.000
_cell.angle_alpha   90.00
_cell.angle_beta   90.00
_cell.angle_gamma   90.00
#
_symmetry.space_group_name_H-M   'P 1'
#
loop_
_entity.id
_entity.type
_entity.pdbx_description
1 polymer ?
#
loop_
_entity_poly.entity_id
_entity_poly.type
_entity_poly.pdbx_seq_one_letter_code
_entity_poly.pdbx_strand_id
1 'polypeptide(L)'
;MGDHNKYTTKTMPYKFNLLYRLSRDGNTAEAFHRKCDNKGATIIIIKIGGSEQIIGGYNPFNWDSRSGYKLTYDSFIFSFTD
;
A
#
# COMPACT_ATOMS: atom_id res chain seq x y z
N MET A 1 8.64 -27.96 -4.58
CA MET A 1 7.26 -27.50 -4.25
C MET A 1 6.91 -26.45 -5.27
N GLY A 2 5.87 -26.67 -6.08
CA GLY A 2 5.60 -25.91 -7.29
C GLY A 2 5.14 -24.48 -7.00
N ASP A 3 5.64 -23.53 -7.81
CA ASP A 3 5.18 -22.16 -7.88
C ASP A 3 3.72 -22.11 -8.34
N HIS A 4 2.78 -22.21 -7.39
CA HIS A 4 1.38 -21.90 -7.64
C HIS A 4 1.12 -20.41 -7.44
N ASN A 5 1.85 -19.56 -8.18
CA ASN A 5 1.45 -18.16 -8.28
C ASN A 5 0.20 -18.10 -9.18
N LYS A 6 -0.97 -18.10 -8.54
CA LYS A 6 -2.30 -18.14 -9.18
C LYS A 6 -2.55 -16.93 -10.10
N TYR A 7 -1.74 -15.88 -9.97
CA TYR A 7 -1.85 -14.64 -10.69
C TYR A 7 -0.60 -14.36 -11.51
N THR A 8 -0.80 -14.08 -12.80
CA THR A 8 0.19 -13.52 -13.72
C THR A 8 -0.23 -12.09 -14.06
N THR A 9 0.61 -11.33 -14.76
CA THR A 9 0.20 -10.01 -15.29
C THR A 9 -1.02 -10.10 -16.22
N LYS A 10 -1.25 -11.25 -16.87
CA LYS A 10 -2.43 -11.49 -17.72
C LYS A 10 -3.68 -11.91 -16.96
N THR A 11 -3.54 -12.49 -15.76
CA THR A 11 -4.66 -13.04 -14.97
C THR A 11 -4.92 -12.29 -13.68
N MET A 12 -4.28 -11.12 -13.49
CA MET A 12 -4.50 -10.27 -12.32
C MET A 12 -5.90 -9.64 -12.38
N PRO A 13 -6.81 -9.95 -11.44
CA PRO A 13 -8.16 -9.38 -11.44
C PRO A 13 -8.19 -7.93 -10.97
N TYR A 14 -7.06 -7.40 -10.49
CA TYR A 14 -6.92 -6.07 -9.95
C TYR A 14 -6.15 -5.16 -10.89
N LYS A 15 -6.63 -3.92 -11.03
CA LYS A 15 -5.88 -2.83 -11.64
C LYS A 15 -5.39 -1.89 -10.54
N PHE A 16 -4.09 -1.89 -10.30
CA PHE A 16 -3.48 -0.98 -9.34
C PHE A 16 -3.28 0.41 -9.97
N ASN A 17 -3.75 1.44 -9.27
CA ASN A 17 -3.54 2.83 -9.66
C ASN A 17 -2.61 3.49 -8.63
N LEU A 18 -1.51 4.06 -9.10
CA LEU A 18 -0.56 4.75 -8.22
C LEU A 18 -1.12 6.09 -7.75
N LEU A 19 -1.59 6.13 -6.50
CA LEU A 19 -2.15 7.34 -5.88
C LEU A 19 -1.06 8.34 -5.48
N TYR A 20 -0.02 7.87 -4.78
CA TYR A 20 1.03 8.70 -4.19
C TYR A 20 2.39 8.01 -4.29
N ARG A 21 3.44 8.79 -4.57
CA ARG A 21 4.84 8.37 -4.48
C ARG A 21 5.66 9.51 -3.90
N LEU A 22 6.36 9.26 -2.79
CA LEU A 22 7.12 10.28 -2.05
C LEU A 22 8.07 11.10 -2.95
N SER A 23 8.79 10.44 -3.87
CA SER A 23 9.70 11.11 -4.80
C SER A 23 9.04 11.94 -5.90
N ARG A 24 7.72 11.78 -6.12
CA ARG A 24 6.95 12.51 -7.13
C ARG A 24 6.05 13.58 -6.51
N ASP A 25 5.40 13.25 -5.40
CA ASP A 25 4.26 14.00 -4.88
C ASP A 25 4.60 14.82 -3.62
N GLY A 26 5.85 14.73 -3.12
CA GLY A 26 6.33 15.39 -1.90
C GLY A 26 6.43 14.43 -0.72
N ASN A 27 7.07 14.85 0.37
CA ASN A 27 7.34 14.03 1.56
C ASN A 27 6.55 14.44 2.80
N THR A 28 5.43 15.13 2.63
CA THR A 28 4.59 15.61 3.74
C THR A 28 3.34 14.76 3.90
N ALA A 29 2.84 14.65 5.14
CA ALA A 29 1.56 13.99 5.41
C ALA A 29 0.41 14.67 4.65
N GLU A 30 0.44 15.99 4.52
CA GLU A 30 -0.54 16.76 3.73
C GLU A 30 -0.56 16.33 2.26
N ALA A 31 0.61 16.12 1.64
CA ALA A 31 0.70 15.65 0.27
C ALA A 31 0.12 14.24 0.10
N PHE A 32 0.33 13.37 1.08
CA PHE A 32 -0.28 12.03 1.13
C PHE A 32 -1.80 12.13 1.25
N HIS A 33 -2.33 12.83 2.25
CA HIS A 33 -3.78 12.96 2.49
C HIS A 33 -4.49 13.57 1.28
N ARG A 34 -3.92 14.59 0.63
CA ARG A 34 -4.46 15.20 -0.59
C ARG A 34 -4.64 14.20 -1.75
N LYS A 35 -3.82 13.15 -1.81
CA LYS A 35 -3.86 12.13 -2.88
C LYS A 35 -4.62 10.86 -2.47
N CYS A 36 -4.53 10.45 -1.22
CA CYS A 36 -4.95 9.12 -0.74
C CYS A 36 -6.26 9.11 0.05
N ASP A 37 -6.71 10.26 0.58
CA ASP A 37 -7.97 10.31 1.32
C ASP A 37 -9.15 9.94 0.42
N ASN A 38 -10.09 9.17 0.98
CA ASN A 38 -11.32 8.74 0.32
C ASN A 38 -11.10 7.93 -0.98
N LYS A 39 -9.95 7.25 -1.14
CA LYS A 39 -9.66 6.40 -2.31
C LYS A 39 -10.01 4.92 -2.13
N GLY A 40 -10.60 4.56 -1.00
CA GLY A 40 -10.92 3.17 -0.65
C GLY A 40 -9.69 2.41 -0.19
N ALA A 41 -9.72 1.08 -0.35
CA ALA A 41 -8.66 0.20 0.10
C ALA A 41 -7.33 0.49 -0.62
N THR A 42 -6.22 0.45 0.13
CA THR A 42 -4.89 0.79 -0.39
C THR A 42 -3.84 -0.22 0.04
N ILE A 43 -2.91 -0.52 -0.86
CA ILE A 43 -1.64 -1.19 -0.54
C ILE A 43 -0.56 -0.11 -0.42
N ILE A 44 0.22 -0.19 0.65
CA ILE A 44 1.36 0.69 0.91
C ILE A 44 2.63 -0.12 0.66
N ILE A 45 3.59 0.46 -0.06
CA ILE A 45 4.88 -0.16 -0.37
C ILE A 45 5.98 0.85 -0.02
N ILE A 46 6.92 0.44 0.82
CA ILE A 46 8.04 1.23 1.30
C ILE A 46 9.33 0.45 1.06
N LYS A 47 10.26 1.03 0.28
CA LYS A 47 11.64 0.52 0.17
C LYS A 47 12.50 1.21 1.21
N ILE A 48 13.20 0.44 2.03
CA ILE A 48 14.11 0.97 3.04
C ILE A 48 15.40 1.45 2.36
N GLY A 49 15.83 2.67 2.69
CA GLY A 49 17.06 3.23 2.12
C GLY A 49 18.29 2.44 2.58
N GLY A 50 19.19 2.12 1.65
CA GLY A 50 20.41 1.36 1.96
C GLY A 50 20.22 -0.15 2.09
N SER A 51 19.03 -0.69 1.76
CA SER A 51 18.79 -2.13 1.68
C SER A 51 17.83 -2.48 0.54
N GLU A 52 17.71 -3.77 0.24
CA GLU A 52 16.66 -4.30 -0.65
C GLU A 52 15.37 -4.65 0.09
N GLN A 53 15.29 -4.32 1.38
CA GLN A 53 14.10 -4.60 2.18
C GLN A 53 12.91 -3.76 1.69
N ILE A 54 11.79 -4.46 1.48
CA ILE A 54 10.48 -3.86 1.21
C ILE A 54 9.57 -4.18 2.38
N ILE A 55 8.99 -3.15 2.98
CA ILE A 55 7.91 -3.29 3.96
C ILE A 55 6.63 -2.66 3.41
N GLY A 56 5.51 -3.04 3.98
CA GLY A 56 4.25 -2.45 3.58
C GLY A 56 3.06 -3.02 4.34
N GLY A 57 1.88 -2.76 3.79
CA GLY A 57 0.66 -3.29 4.33
C GLY A 57 -0.53 -2.98 3.45
N TYR A 58 -1.65 -3.61 3.79
CA TYR A 58 -2.94 -3.36 3.19
C TYR A 58 -3.87 -2.75 4.23
N ASN A 59 -4.56 -1.70 3.81
CA ASN A 59 -5.64 -1.08 4.56
C ASN A 59 -6.94 -1.29 3.76
N PRO A 60 -7.95 -2.01 4.28
CA PRO A 60 -9.24 -2.21 3.61
C PRO A 60 -10.12 -0.96 3.63
N PHE A 61 -9.84 0.00 4.52
CA PHE A 61 -10.59 1.23 4.62
C PHE A 61 -9.96 2.36 3.80
N ASN A 62 -10.75 3.38 3.52
CA ASN A 62 -10.23 4.65 3.05
C ASN A 62 -9.40 5.34 4.14
N TRP A 63 -8.37 6.06 3.70
CA TRP A 63 -7.75 7.11 4.51
C TRP A 63 -8.73 8.27 4.68
N ASP A 64 -8.68 8.90 5.84
CA ASP A 64 -9.33 10.17 6.12
C ASP A 64 -8.53 10.93 7.18
N SER A 65 -8.79 12.23 7.27
CA SER A 65 -8.14 13.13 8.22
C SER A 65 -8.86 13.19 9.58
N ARG A 66 -9.74 12.22 9.89
CA ARG A 66 -10.43 12.18 11.19
C ARG A 66 -9.54 11.48 12.21
N SER A 67 -9.65 11.89 13.46
CA SER A 67 -8.98 11.20 14.56
C SER A 67 -9.74 9.91 14.91
N GLY A 68 -8.99 8.83 15.20
CA GLY A 68 -9.53 7.57 15.68
C GLY A 68 -8.99 6.35 14.93
N TYR A 69 -9.01 5.19 15.59
CA TYR A 69 -8.70 3.92 14.94
C TYR A 69 -9.98 3.26 14.43
N LYS A 70 -9.86 2.46 13.36
CA LYS A 70 -10.93 1.61 12.84
C LYS A 70 -10.54 0.16 13.04
N LEU A 71 -11.46 -0.66 13.56
CA LEU A 71 -11.24 -2.08 13.79
C LEU A 71 -11.50 -2.86 12.50
N THR A 72 -10.59 -3.77 12.16
CA THR A 72 -10.75 -4.73 11.06
C THR A 72 -9.78 -5.89 11.24
N TYR A 73 -10.15 -7.06 10.73
CA TYR A 73 -9.29 -8.24 10.64
C TYR A 73 -8.63 -8.38 9.26
N ASP A 74 -9.05 -7.58 8.28
CA ASP A 74 -8.58 -7.68 6.90
C ASP A 74 -7.29 -6.87 6.65
N SER A 75 -6.88 -6.03 7.61
CA SER A 75 -5.60 -5.33 7.56
C SER A 75 -4.44 -6.29 7.83
N PHE A 76 -3.38 -6.16 7.05
CA PHE A 76 -2.13 -6.89 7.29
C PHE A 76 -0.91 -6.03 6.98
N ILE A 77 0.20 -6.35 7.65
CA ILE A 77 1.53 -5.84 7.34
C ILE A 77 2.35 -6.95 6.69
N PHE A 78 3.29 -6.57 5.83
CA PHE A 78 4.22 -7.51 5.21
C PHE A 78 5.64 -6.95 5.20
N SER A 79 6.61 -7.86 5.14
CA SER A 79 8.02 -7.56 4.97
C SER A 79 8.64 -8.59 4.02
N PHE A 80 9.41 -8.11 3.05
CA PHE A 80 10.25 -8.90 2.17
C PHE A 80 11.70 -8.50 2.44
N THR A 81 12.51 -9.48 2.84
CA THR A 81 13.91 -9.33 3.25
C THR A 81 14.73 -10.34 2.47
N ASP A 82 14.78 -10.18 1.14
CA ASP A 82 15.38 -11.12 0.18
C ASP A 82 14.93 -12.59 0.26
#